data_AF-A0A0R1KHV0-F1
#
_entry.id   AF-A0A0R1KHV0-F1
#
_cell.length_a   1.000
_cell.length_b   1.000
_cell.length_c   1.000
_cell.angle_alpha   90.00
_cell.angle_beta   90.00
_cell.angle_gamma   90.00
#
_symmetry.space_group_name_H-M   'P 1'
#
loop_
_entity.id
_entity.type
_entity.pdbx_description
1 polymer ?
#
loop_
_entity_poly.entity_id
_entity_poly.type
_entity_poly.pdbx_seq_one_letter_code
_entity_poly.pdbx_strand_id
1 'polypeptide(L)'
;MFDRNLLLKAAGTVGTLFGVVGTAVGFFDFSVKTRYHIFILFFIICFLFYILEWLSANRISDLVLKYDESTIEIKSGDIFSGKYINDDTIRIFAFNEYFDTKVDNEIISKSSLNGQVIIKEVSDIDELDRRVSDDKHLKKNEVGTNRDRSNGKKKKYKLGTIFKYNDNTMFTAMTHFDDENKANLTIQEYIRFLINFWDEVNTIYAGKTVVITLLGSGITRLDNNTYTSNQILEIILWTFYLRRIKFKKPAQLIILMDDNTNKGINYYKIRGMFNGLQK
;
A
#
# COMPACT_ATOMS: atom_id res chain seq x y z
N MET A 1 -3.93 -11.92 17.24
CA MET A 1 -3.00 -12.96 16.79
C MET A 1 -1.60 -12.53 17.22
N PHE A 2 -0.89 -13.35 17.99
CA PHE A 2 0.41 -13.00 18.57
C PHE A 2 1.42 -12.64 17.48
N ASP A 3 2.00 -11.44 17.53
CA ASP A 3 3.03 -11.04 16.59
C ASP A 3 4.37 -11.67 17.00
N ARG A 4 4.78 -12.69 16.25
CA ARG A 4 6.04 -13.43 16.46
C ARG A 4 7.26 -12.50 16.46
N ASN A 5 7.25 -11.41 15.69
CA ASN A 5 8.37 -10.48 15.63
C ASN A 5 8.42 -9.57 16.87
N LEU A 6 7.25 -9.21 17.42
CA LEU A 6 7.16 -8.49 18.69
C LEU A 6 7.61 -9.39 19.85
N LEU A 7 7.24 -10.68 19.80
CA LEU A 7 7.72 -11.69 20.75
C LEU A 7 9.24 -11.89 20.66
N LEU A 8 9.83 -11.97 19.47
CA LEU A 8 11.29 -12.14 19.32
C LEU A 8 12.07 -10.94 19.84
N LYS A 9 11.59 -9.71 19.58
CA LYS A 9 12.21 -8.50 20.14
C LYS A 9 12.03 -8.43 21.66
N ALA A 10 10.82 -8.71 22.16
CA ALA A 10 10.55 -8.77 23.59
C ALA A 10 11.43 -9.84 24.27
N ALA A 11 11.60 -11.02 23.64
CA ALA A 11 12.45 -12.09 24.14
C ALA A 11 13.93 -11.68 24.24
N GLY A 12 14.45 -10.89 23.29
CA GLY A 12 15.82 -10.34 23.38
C GLY A 12 16.00 -9.40 24.59
N THR A 13 15.06 -8.47 24.78
CA THR A 13 15.07 -7.55 25.94
C THR A 13 14.87 -8.28 27.26
N VAL A 14 13.91 -9.21 27.32
CA VAL A 14 13.64 -10.07 28.49
C VAL A 14 14.84 -10.96 28.81
N GLY A 15 15.51 -11.51 27.79
CA GLY A 15 16.72 -12.33 27.97
C GLY A 15 17.86 -11.54 28.60
N THR A 16 18.05 -10.27 28.19
CA THR A 16 19.06 -9.38 28.78
C THR A 16 18.73 -9.07 30.24
N LEU A 17 17.47 -8.72 30.54
CA LEU A 17 16.99 -8.47 31.89
C LEU A 17 17.11 -9.72 32.78
N PHE A 18 16.79 -10.90 32.24
CA PHE A 18 16.95 -12.17 32.94
C PHE A 18 18.40 -12.44 33.30
N GLY A 19 19.34 -12.18 32.38
CA GLY A 19 20.77 -12.28 32.65
C GLY A 19 21.23 -11.39 33.80
N VAL A 20 20.77 -10.12 33.83
CA VAL A 20 21.11 -9.16 34.91
C VAL A 20 20.52 -9.61 36.24
N VAL A 21 19.24 -9.95 36.29
CA VAL A 21 18.54 -10.39 37.52
C VAL A 21 19.12 -11.72 38.02
N GLY A 22 19.38 -12.66 37.13
CA GLY A 22 19.99 -13.95 37.46
C GLY A 22 21.39 -13.79 38.05
N THR A 23 22.20 -12.89 37.47
CA THR A 23 23.53 -12.56 38.02
C THR A 23 23.41 -11.96 39.42
N ALA A 24 22.54 -10.97 39.62
CA ALA A 24 22.34 -10.36 40.93
C ALA A 24 21.88 -11.40 41.99
N VAL A 25 20.90 -12.25 41.66
CA VAL A 25 20.42 -13.30 42.58
C VAL A 25 21.51 -14.35 42.87
N GLY A 26 22.42 -14.61 41.92
CA GLY A 26 23.54 -15.53 42.09
C GLY A 26 24.68 -14.97 42.96
N PHE A 27 24.90 -13.66 42.93
CA PHE A 27 25.95 -12.99 43.71
C PHE A 27 25.53 -12.65 45.15
N PHE A 28 24.23 -12.50 45.43
CA PHE A 28 23.72 -12.15 46.75
C PHE A 28 23.03 -13.33 47.44
N ASP A 29 23.32 -13.53 48.73
CA ASP A 29 22.71 -14.58 49.55
C ASP A 29 21.28 -14.22 49.99
N PHE A 30 20.33 -14.41 49.07
CA PHE A 30 18.91 -14.29 49.35
C PHE A 30 18.30 -15.60 49.87
N SER A 31 17.33 -15.49 50.79
CA SER A 31 16.52 -16.62 51.23
C SER A 31 15.71 -17.24 50.08
N VAL A 32 15.39 -18.53 50.17
CA VAL A 32 14.59 -19.25 49.16
C VAL A 32 13.25 -18.56 48.88
N LYS A 33 12.56 -18.07 49.92
CA LYS A 33 11.29 -17.34 49.77
C LYS A 33 11.50 -16.04 48.98
N THR A 34 12.55 -15.28 49.29
CA THR A 34 12.88 -14.03 48.59
C THR A 34 13.19 -14.27 47.12
N ARG A 35 13.95 -15.33 46.78
CA ARG A 35 14.24 -15.71 45.38
C ARG A 35 12.97 -16.01 44.59
N TYR A 36 12.02 -16.73 45.19
CA TYR A 36 10.74 -17.04 44.56
C TYR A 36 9.89 -15.77 44.30
N HIS A 37 9.84 -14.84 45.25
CA HIS A 37 9.16 -13.55 45.05
C HIS A 37 9.80 -12.71 43.94
N ILE A 38 11.14 -12.66 43.87
CA ILE A 38 11.87 -11.96 42.79
C ILE A 38 11.52 -12.58 41.43
N PHE A 39 11.48 -13.90 41.34
CA PHE A 39 11.14 -14.61 40.10
C PHE A 39 9.70 -14.33 39.64
N ILE A 40 8.71 -14.39 40.54
CA ILE A 40 7.32 -14.05 40.21
C ILE A 40 7.22 -12.59 39.75
N LEU A 41 7.84 -11.66 40.50
CA LEU A 41 7.82 -10.24 40.15
C LEU A 41 8.44 -10.00 38.78
N PHE A 42 9.55 -10.66 38.46
CA PHE A 42 10.19 -10.60 37.15
C PHE A 42 9.24 -11.04 36.03
N PHE A 43 8.54 -12.17 36.20
CA PHE A 43 7.58 -12.66 35.21
C PHE A 43 6.40 -11.70 35.02
N ILE A 44 5.88 -11.12 36.11
CA ILE A 44 4.83 -10.10 36.05
C ILE A 44 5.30 -8.88 35.26
N ILE A 45 6.50 -8.37 35.55
CA ILE A 45 7.08 -7.22 34.83
C ILE A 45 7.25 -7.53 33.33
N CYS A 46 7.75 -8.72 32.99
CA CYS A 46 7.92 -9.13 31.59
C CYS A 46 6.57 -9.22 30.86
N PHE A 47 5.55 -9.78 31.52
CA PHE A 47 4.20 -9.85 30.97
C PHE A 47 3.60 -8.45 30.75
N LEU A 48 3.70 -7.56 31.74
CA LEU A 48 3.26 -6.17 31.60
C LEU A 48 3.99 -5.45 30.47
N PHE A 49 5.31 -5.60 30.38
CA PHE A 49 6.11 -5.00 29.31
C PHE A 49 5.65 -5.47 27.93
N TYR A 50 5.40 -6.77 27.75
CA TYR A 50 4.86 -7.31 26.50
C TYR A 50 3.49 -6.72 26.16
N ILE A 51 2.59 -6.61 27.14
CA ILE A 51 1.26 -6.01 26.94
C ILE A 51 1.38 -4.53 26.53
N LEU A 52 2.30 -3.77 27.14
CA LEU A 52 2.53 -2.36 26.79
C LEU A 52 3.04 -2.21 25.34
N GLU A 53 4.01 -3.03 24.93
CA GLU A 53 4.50 -3.04 23.53
C GLU A 53 3.40 -3.43 22.55
N TRP A 54 2.59 -4.45 22.88
CA TRP A 54 1.45 -4.87 22.07
C TRP A 54 0.41 -3.76 21.91
N LEU A 55 0.07 -3.05 23.00
CA LEU A 55 -0.86 -1.92 22.96
C LEU A 55 -0.28 -0.74 22.18
N SER A 56 1.02 -0.46 22.31
CA SER A 56 1.71 0.60 21.57
C SER A 56 1.70 0.31 20.06
N ALA A 57 2.04 -0.92 19.66
CA ALA A 57 2.03 -1.35 18.27
C ALA A 57 0.63 -1.24 17.62
N ASN A 58 -0.43 -1.55 18.36
CA ASN A 58 -1.81 -1.43 17.89
C ASN A 58 -2.34 0.01 17.86
N ARG A 59 -1.62 0.98 18.43
CA ARG A 59 -1.98 2.41 18.36
C ARG A 59 -1.33 3.14 17.19
N ILE A 60 -0.36 2.52 16.50
CA ILE A 60 0.26 3.11 15.31
C ILE A 60 -0.79 3.13 14.20
N SER A 61 -1.20 4.33 13.76
CA SER A 61 -2.15 4.51 12.66
C SER A 61 -1.51 5.01 11.37
N ASP A 62 -0.22 5.34 11.43
CA ASP A 62 0.59 5.83 10.32
C ASP A 62 2.04 5.31 10.41
N LEU A 63 2.71 5.22 9.27
CA LEU A 63 4.08 4.76 9.15
C LEU A 63 4.82 5.59 8.12
N VAL A 64 5.92 6.22 8.54
CA VAL A 64 6.89 6.86 7.65
C VAL A 64 8.11 5.95 7.49
N LEU A 65 8.41 5.57 6.26
CA LEU A 65 9.59 4.83 5.86
C LEU A 65 10.54 5.74 5.09
N LYS A 66 11.85 5.54 5.30
CA LYS A 66 12.90 6.23 4.56
C LYS A 66 13.72 5.21 3.78
N TYR A 67 14.01 5.54 2.53
CA TYR A 67 14.89 4.77 1.66
C TYR A 67 15.71 5.74 0.82
N ASP A 68 17.03 5.78 1.04
CA ASP A 68 17.91 6.77 0.42
C ASP A 68 17.38 8.21 0.67
N GLU A 69 17.14 8.98 -0.39
CA GLU A 69 16.53 10.32 -0.31
C GLU A 69 14.99 10.29 -0.28
N SER A 70 14.37 9.12 -0.49
CA SER A 70 12.92 8.96 -0.61
C SER A 70 12.24 8.80 0.74
N THR A 71 11.07 9.44 0.86
CA THR A 71 10.14 9.26 1.98
C THR A 71 8.87 8.58 1.47
N ILE A 72 8.42 7.55 2.19
CA ILE A 72 7.15 6.86 1.95
C ILE A 72 6.30 7.03 3.21
N GLU A 73 5.15 7.68 3.09
CA GLU A 73 4.16 7.83 4.16
C GLU A 73 2.99 6.88 3.90
N ILE A 74 2.62 6.08 4.88
CA ILE A 74 1.52 5.11 4.81
C ILE A 74 0.56 5.44 5.94
N LYS A 75 -0.72 5.70 5.63
CA LYS A 75 -1.68 6.14 6.65
C LYS A 75 -3.13 5.98 6.19
N SER A 76 -4.05 6.16 7.13
CA SER A 76 -5.45 6.36 6.79
C SER A 76 -5.69 7.71 6.13
N GLY A 77 -6.58 7.76 5.13
CA GLY A 77 -7.05 9.02 4.56
C GLY A 77 -7.87 8.85 3.30
N ASP A 78 -8.45 9.97 2.86
CA ASP A 78 -9.20 10.07 1.60
C ASP A 78 -8.35 10.77 0.54
N ILE A 79 -8.15 10.09 -0.61
CA ILE A 79 -7.45 10.63 -1.77
C ILE A 79 -8.19 11.81 -2.42
N PHE A 80 -9.49 11.97 -2.16
CA PHE A 80 -10.28 13.12 -2.59
C PHE A 80 -10.24 14.31 -1.61
N SER A 81 -9.51 14.20 -0.50
CA SER A 81 -9.33 15.31 0.43
C SER A 81 -8.63 16.48 -0.24
N GLY A 82 -9.10 17.71 0.01
CA GLY A 82 -8.47 18.94 -0.49
C GLY A 82 -6.99 19.08 -0.12
N LYS A 83 -6.51 18.35 0.89
CA LYS A 83 -5.08 18.24 1.24
C LYS A 83 -4.22 17.72 0.07
N TYR A 84 -4.77 16.88 -0.81
CA TYR A 84 -4.03 16.24 -1.92
C TYR A 84 -4.39 16.82 -3.29
N ILE A 85 -5.25 17.84 -3.33
CA ILE A 85 -5.67 18.55 -4.54
C ILE A 85 -4.90 19.87 -4.61
N ASN A 86 -3.67 19.82 -5.12
CA ASN A 86 -2.77 20.97 -5.27
C ASN A 86 -1.70 20.68 -6.33
N ASP A 87 -1.00 21.73 -6.76
CA ASP A 87 -0.03 21.67 -7.87
C ASP A 87 1.22 20.85 -7.54
N ASP A 88 1.53 20.64 -6.26
CA ASP A 88 2.68 19.87 -5.77
C ASP A 88 2.39 18.37 -5.62
N THR A 89 1.17 17.95 -5.94
CA THR A 89 0.72 16.57 -5.76
C THR A 89 0.25 15.96 -7.07
N ILE A 90 0.49 14.65 -7.24
CA ILE A 90 -0.06 13.80 -8.29
C ILE A 90 -0.82 12.67 -7.61
N ARG A 91 -2.12 12.57 -7.86
CA ARG A 91 -2.99 11.49 -7.40
C ARG A 91 -3.19 10.51 -8.55
N ILE A 92 -2.94 9.22 -8.28
CA ILE A 92 -3.04 8.18 -9.31
C ILE A 92 -4.12 7.18 -8.94
N PHE A 93 -5.07 6.97 -9.85
CA PHE A 93 -6.21 6.08 -9.69
C PHE A 93 -6.06 4.86 -10.59
N ALA A 94 -6.24 3.66 -10.04
CA ALA A 94 -6.19 2.41 -10.79
C ALA A 94 -7.50 2.15 -11.54
N PHE A 95 -7.41 1.97 -12.85
CA PHE A 95 -8.50 1.59 -13.76
C PHE A 95 -8.27 0.20 -14.34
N ASN A 96 -9.27 -0.33 -15.04
CA ASN A 96 -9.07 -1.53 -15.85
C ASN A 96 -8.24 -1.23 -17.10
N GLU A 97 -7.82 -2.29 -17.79
CA GLU A 97 -6.96 -2.19 -18.96
C GLU A 97 -7.59 -1.45 -20.15
N TYR A 98 -8.88 -1.16 -20.10
CA TYR A 98 -9.61 -0.43 -21.14
C TYR A 98 -9.81 1.05 -20.80
N PHE A 99 -9.46 1.47 -19.57
CA PHE A 99 -9.84 2.77 -19.01
C PHE A 99 -11.34 3.05 -19.15
N ASP A 100 -12.21 2.08 -18.82
CA ASP A 100 -13.66 2.31 -18.86
C ASP A 100 -14.07 3.52 -18.00
N THR A 101 -15.10 4.23 -18.44
CA THR A 101 -15.58 5.50 -17.82
C THR A 101 -17.09 5.48 -17.56
N LYS A 102 -17.80 4.41 -17.93
CA LYS A 102 -19.24 4.28 -17.78
C LYS A 102 -19.62 3.88 -16.35
N VAL A 103 -20.13 4.84 -15.58
CA VAL A 103 -20.54 4.64 -14.18
C VAL A 103 -22.03 4.30 -14.07
N ASP A 104 -22.37 3.04 -14.35
CA ASP A 104 -23.74 2.52 -14.39
C ASP A 104 -24.03 1.45 -13.32
N ASN A 105 -23.05 1.12 -12.47
CA ASN A 105 -23.06 -0.05 -11.57
C ASN A 105 -23.05 -1.41 -12.28
N GLU A 106 -22.78 -1.44 -13.58
CA GLU A 106 -22.52 -2.67 -14.35
C GLU A 106 -21.04 -2.76 -14.73
N ILE A 107 -20.48 -1.72 -15.37
CA ILE A 107 -19.05 -1.65 -15.69
C ILE A 107 -18.29 -1.02 -14.52
N ILE A 108 -18.72 0.18 -14.09
CA ILE A 108 -18.13 0.87 -12.94
C ILE A 108 -19.21 1.19 -11.92
N SER A 109 -18.98 0.74 -10.68
CA SER A 109 -19.84 1.08 -9.56
C SER A 109 -19.62 2.51 -9.09
N LYS A 110 -20.71 3.22 -8.77
CA LYS A 110 -20.70 4.59 -8.21
C LYS A 110 -19.90 4.69 -6.90
N SER A 111 -19.90 3.62 -6.09
CA SER A 111 -19.18 3.59 -4.82
C SER A 111 -17.69 3.25 -4.95
N SER A 112 -17.28 2.69 -6.10
CA SER A 112 -15.87 2.36 -6.37
C SER A 112 -15.02 3.62 -6.48
N LEU A 113 -13.71 3.48 -6.26
CA LEU A 113 -12.78 4.60 -6.40
C LEU A 113 -12.81 5.21 -7.81
N ASN A 114 -12.92 4.36 -8.85
CA ASN A 114 -13.10 4.75 -10.25
C ASN A 114 -14.38 5.55 -10.46
N GLY A 115 -15.51 5.06 -9.95
CA GLY A 115 -16.79 5.76 -10.06
C GLY A 115 -16.74 7.11 -9.36
N GLN A 116 -16.13 7.17 -8.18
CA GLN A 116 -16.00 8.41 -7.42
C GLN A 116 -15.11 9.44 -8.12
N VAL A 117 -13.96 9.07 -8.70
CA VAL A 117 -13.11 10.04 -9.41
C VAL A 117 -13.79 10.55 -10.69
N ILE A 118 -14.51 9.68 -11.40
CA ILE A 118 -15.28 10.09 -12.58
C ILE A 118 -16.37 11.09 -12.18
N ILE A 119 -17.17 10.78 -11.16
CA ILE A 119 -18.28 11.65 -10.72
C ILE A 119 -17.78 12.99 -10.17
N LYS A 120 -16.66 12.99 -9.43
CA LYS A 120 -16.17 14.19 -8.72
C LYS A 120 -15.29 15.09 -9.58
N GLU A 121 -14.56 14.54 -10.55
CA GLU A 121 -13.48 15.28 -11.25
C GLU A 121 -13.60 15.31 -12.77
N VAL A 122 -14.50 14.51 -13.36
CA VAL A 122 -14.68 14.47 -14.82
C VAL A 122 -15.96 15.18 -15.20
N SER A 123 -15.81 16.37 -15.81
CA SER A 123 -16.93 17.18 -16.29
C SER A 123 -17.50 16.71 -17.63
N ASP A 124 -16.64 16.17 -18.49
CA ASP A 124 -17.00 15.70 -19.83
C ASP A 124 -16.38 14.31 -20.08
N ILE A 125 -17.24 13.29 -20.10
CA ILE A 125 -16.86 11.89 -20.32
C ILE A 125 -16.44 11.67 -21.78
N ASP A 126 -17.10 12.31 -22.73
CA ASP A 126 -16.80 12.16 -24.16
C ASP A 126 -15.46 12.80 -24.51
N GLU A 127 -15.12 13.92 -23.86
CA GLU A 127 -13.78 14.50 -23.93
C GLU A 127 -12.73 13.56 -23.32
N LEU A 128 -12.95 13.04 -22.11
CA LEU A 128 -12.04 12.09 -21.48
C LEU A 128 -11.80 10.87 -22.38
N ASP A 129 -12.85 10.31 -22.95
CA ASP A 129 -12.78 9.12 -23.81
C ASP A 129 -12.02 9.40 -25.10
N ARG A 130 -12.25 10.56 -25.73
CA ARG A 130 -11.45 11.00 -26.88
C ARG A 130 -9.99 11.17 -26.51
N ARG A 131 -9.68 11.84 -25.40
CA ARG A 131 -8.30 12.06 -24.94
C ARG A 131 -7.58 10.75 -24.64
N VAL A 132 -8.24 9.78 -24.01
CA VAL A 132 -7.69 8.44 -23.79
C VAL A 132 -7.44 7.73 -25.12
N SER A 133 -8.40 7.76 -26.05
CA SER A 133 -8.24 7.10 -27.35
C SER A 133 -7.15 7.75 -28.22
N ASP A 134 -6.92 9.06 -28.08
CA ASP A 134 -5.97 9.81 -28.88
C ASP A 134 -4.57 10.01 -28.27
N ASP A 135 -4.41 9.67 -26.99
CA ASP A 135 -3.15 9.78 -26.28
C ASP A 135 -2.04 8.96 -26.95
N LYS A 136 -0.93 9.62 -27.28
CA LYS A 136 0.20 9.02 -28.01
C LYS A 136 0.94 7.98 -27.16
N HIS A 137 0.97 8.16 -25.85
CA HIS A 137 1.65 7.25 -24.92
C HIS A 137 0.83 5.97 -24.73
N LEU A 138 -0.49 6.11 -24.58
CA LEU A 138 -1.41 4.97 -24.54
C LEU A 138 -1.39 4.18 -25.86
N LYS A 139 -1.43 4.84 -27.02
CA LYS A 139 -1.33 4.17 -28.34
C LYS A 139 -0.08 3.30 -28.48
N LYS A 140 1.07 3.75 -27.94
CA LYS A 140 2.31 2.97 -27.94
C LYS A 140 2.27 1.75 -27.03
N ASN A 141 1.40 1.76 -26.03
CA ASN A 141 1.21 0.70 -25.05
C ASN A 141 -0.09 -0.08 -25.26
N GLU A 142 -0.72 0.03 -26.44
CA GLU A 142 -1.87 -0.80 -26.80
C GLU A 142 -1.41 -2.26 -26.97
N VAL A 143 -2.06 -3.19 -26.28
CA VAL A 143 -1.74 -4.62 -26.29
C VAL A 143 -2.76 -5.47 -27.05
N GLY A 144 -3.85 -4.85 -27.50
CA GLY A 144 -4.84 -5.51 -28.35
C GLY A 144 -6.20 -4.84 -28.31
N THR A 145 -7.14 -5.40 -29.07
CA THR A 145 -8.54 -4.96 -29.10
C THR A 145 -9.45 -6.17 -28.89
N ASN A 146 -10.33 -6.11 -27.88
CA ASN A 146 -11.38 -7.10 -27.67
C ASN A 146 -12.61 -6.74 -28.52
N ARG A 147 -12.72 -7.34 -29.70
CA ARG A 147 -13.83 -7.07 -30.63
C ARG A 147 -15.16 -7.64 -30.14
N ASP A 148 -15.10 -8.74 -29.39
CA ASP A 148 -16.26 -9.50 -28.93
C ASP A 148 -16.89 -8.90 -27.67
N ARG A 149 -16.19 -7.97 -27.00
CA ARG A 149 -16.73 -7.25 -25.85
C ARG A 149 -18.00 -6.50 -26.24
N SER A 150 -19.10 -6.83 -25.56
CA SER A 150 -20.44 -6.31 -25.81
C SER A 150 -20.69 -4.92 -25.23
N ASN A 151 -20.09 -4.60 -24.08
CA ASN A 151 -20.29 -3.35 -23.34
C ASN A 151 -18.93 -2.80 -22.85
N GLY A 152 -18.75 -1.48 -22.93
CA GLY A 152 -17.51 -0.80 -22.57
C GLY A 152 -16.53 -0.63 -23.72
N LYS A 153 -15.33 -0.13 -23.39
CA LYS A 153 -14.26 0.15 -24.34
C LYS A 153 -13.58 -1.15 -24.79
N LYS A 154 -13.09 -1.16 -26.04
CA LYS A 154 -12.54 -2.37 -26.69
C LYS A 154 -11.02 -2.43 -26.73
N LYS A 155 -10.34 -1.29 -26.76
CA LYS A 155 -8.86 -1.23 -26.79
C LYS A 155 -8.31 -1.55 -25.41
N LYS A 156 -7.31 -2.44 -25.35
CA LYS A 156 -6.60 -2.83 -24.14
C LYS A 156 -5.23 -2.15 -24.11
N TYR A 157 -4.86 -1.64 -22.96
CA TYR A 157 -3.56 -1.05 -22.70
C TYR A 157 -2.76 -1.92 -21.74
N LYS A 158 -1.44 -1.92 -21.90
CA LYS A 158 -0.51 -2.64 -21.04
C LYS A 158 -0.71 -2.20 -19.59
N LEU A 159 -0.79 -3.16 -18.67
CA LEU A 159 -0.88 -2.86 -17.24
C LEU A 159 0.34 -2.03 -16.77
N GLY A 160 0.09 -1.04 -15.93
CA GLY A 160 1.03 -0.07 -15.39
C GLY A 160 1.07 1.23 -16.19
N THR A 161 0.61 1.24 -17.45
CA THR A 161 0.61 2.44 -18.30
C THR A 161 -0.22 3.55 -17.66
N ILE A 162 0.32 4.78 -17.64
CA ILE A 162 -0.34 5.93 -17.02
C ILE A 162 -0.86 6.91 -18.08
N PHE A 163 -2.13 7.28 -17.95
CA PHE A 163 -2.77 8.38 -18.65
C PHE A 163 -2.80 9.64 -17.75
N LYS A 164 -2.36 10.76 -18.29
CA LYS A 164 -2.39 12.06 -17.59
C LYS A 164 -3.71 12.79 -17.88
N TYR A 165 -4.63 12.79 -16.92
CA TYR A 165 -5.91 13.48 -17.07
C TYR A 165 -5.78 15.00 -16.85
N ASN A 166 -5.03 15.41 -15.83
CA ASN A 166 -4.63 16.81 -15.63
C ASN A 166 -3.34 16.85 -14.80
N ASP A 167 -2.94 18.04 -14.33
CA ASP A 167 -1.67 18.24 -13.61
C ASP A 167 -1.59 17.57 -12.23
N ASN A 168 -2.74 17.23 -11.62
CA ASN A 168 -2.85 16.64 -10.30
C ASN A 168 -3.54 15.25 -10.31
N THR A 169 -4.21 14.85 -11.39
CA THR A 169 -4.96 13.58 -11.49
C THR A 169 -4.48 12.75 -12.68
N MET A 170 -4.16 11.48 -12.40
CA MET A 170 -3.70 10.51 -13.39
C MET A 170 -4.41 9.16 -13.21
N PHE A 171 -4.53 8.41 -14.30
CA PHE A 171 -5.15 7.08 -14.31
C PHE A 171 -4.13 6.03 -14.75
N THR A 172 -4.07 4.87 -14.08
CA THR A 172 -3.20 3.76 -14.48
C THR A 172 -4.02 2.52 -14.85
N ALA A 173 -3.65 1.84 -15.92
CA ALA A 173 -4.23 0.54 -16.28
C ALA A 173 -3.72 -0.52 -15.30
N MET A 174 -4.56 -1.07 -14.44
CA MET A 174 -4.14 -1.97 -13.37
C MET A 174 -4.69 -3.38 -13.50
N THR A 175 -5.97 -3.55 -13.84
CA THR A 175 -6.64 -4.85 -13.73
C THR A 175 -7.11 -5.35 -15.09
N HIS A 176 -7.28 -6.67 -15.21
CA HIS A 176 -8.02 -7.27 -16.32
C HIS A 176 -9.52 -7.34 -16.01
N PHE A 177 -10.37 -6.95 -16.96
CA PHE A 177 -11.81 -7.17 -16.88
C PHE A 177 -12.19 -8.42 -17.68
N ASP A 178 -12.87 -9.35 -17.00
CA ASP A 178 -13.50 -10.51 -17.63
C ASP A 178 -14.83 -10.14 -18.30
N ASP A 179 -15.51 -11.13 -18.89
CA ASP A 179 -16.78 -10.95 -19.58
C ASP A 179 -17.92 -10.49 -18.66
N GLU A 180 -17.76 -10.63 -17.34
CA GLU A 180 -18.67 -10.13 -16.31
C GLU A 180 -18.21 -8.78 -15.71
N ASN A 181 -17.24 -8.10 -16.33
CA ASN A 181 -16.62 -6.87 -15.85
C ASN A 181 -16.02 -6.97 -14.44
N LYS A 182 -15.59 -8.18 -14.01
CA LYS A 182 -14.87 -8.34 -12.75
C LYS A 182 -13.41 -8.00 -12.97
N ALA A 183 -12.89 -7.15 -12.08
CA ALA A 183 -11.48 -6.81 -12.00
C ALA A 183 -10.68 -7.99 -11.42
N ASN A 184 -9.85 -8.62 -12.25
CA ASN A 184 -9.01 -9.76 -11.87
C ASN A 184 -7.53 -9.47 -12.16
N LEU A 185 -6.67 -10.03 -11.31
CA LEU A 185 -5.22 -10.03 -11.49
C LEU A 185 -4.65 -11.30 -10.88
N THR A 186 -3.70 -11.93 -11.59
CA THR A 186 -2.79 -12.90 -10.95
C THR A 186 -1.69 -12.18 -10.17
N ILE A 187 -1.04 -12.83 -9.20
CA ILE A 187 0.13 -12.26 -8.53
C ILE A 187 1.25 -11.90 -9.50
N GLN A 188 1.43 -12.69 -10.56
CA GLN A 188 2.46 -12.45 -11.57
C GLN A 188 2.17 -11.18 -12.36
N GLU A 189 0.91 -10.98 -12.76
CA GLU A 189 0.46 -9.76 -13.44
C GLU A 189 0.53 -8.56 -12.50
N TYR A 190 0.20 -8.72 -11.22
CA TYR A 190 0.30 -7.64 -10.23
C TYR A 190 1.74 -7.17 -10.01
N ILE A 191 2.70 -8.09 -9.92
CA ILE A 191 4.12 -7.73 -9.82
C ILE A 191 4.60 -7.03 -11.11
N ARG A 192 4.20 -7.54 -12.29
CA ARG A 192 4.52 -6.90 -13.58
C ARG A 192 3.90 -5.51 -13.70
N PHE A 193 2.66 -5.36 -13.27
CA PHE A 193 1.95 -4.09 -13.14
C PHE A 193 2.76 -3.12 -12.29
N LEU A 194 3.14 -3.50 -11.06
CA LEU A 194 3.88 -2.64 -10.15
C LEU A 194 5.23 -2.23 -10.73
N ILE A 195 5.98 -3.15 -11.32
CA ILE A 195 7.25 -2.84 -11.99
C ILE A 195 7.06 -1.77 -13.07
N ASN A 196 6.07 -1.95 -13.95
CA ASN A 196 5.78 -0.99 -15.03
C ASN A 196 5.23 0.33 -14.49
N PHE A 197 4.35 0.27 -13.48
CA PHE A 197 3.77 1.42 -12.80
C PHE A 197 4.86 2.32 -12.18
N TRP A 198 5.83 1.71 -11.50
CA TRP A 198 6.95 2.42 -10.92
C TRP A 198 7.84 3.10 -11.96
N ASP A 199 8.05 2.46 -13.11
CA ASP A 199 8.79 3.05 -14.22
C ASP A 199 8.06 4.27 -14.79
N GLU A 200 6.75 4.14 -14.98
CA GLU A 200 5.90 5.23 -15.44
C GLU A 200 5.91 6.40 -14.44
N VAL A 201 5.70 6.12 -13.15
CA VAL A 201 5.78 7.11 -12.07
C VAL A 201 7.12 7.84 -12.09
N ASN A 202 8.23 7.13 -12.21
CA ASN A 202 9.57 7.73 -12.24
C ASN A 202 9.76 8.71 -13.40
N THR A 203 9.08 8.50 -14.54
CA THR A 203 9.13 9.43 -15.69
C THR A 203 8.24 10.66 -15.53
N ILE A 204 7.16 10.57 -14.75
CA ILE A 204 6.11 11.60 -14.73
C ILE A 204 6.04 12.40 -13.44
N TYR A 205 6.59 11.91 -12.31
CA TYR A 205 6.36 12.55 -11.02
C TYR A 205 6.98 13.94 -10.92
N ALA A 206 8.05 14.22 -11.68
CA ALA A 206 8.64 15.55 -11.87
C ALA A 206 8.88 16.34 -10.57
N GLY A 207 9.26 15.67 -9.48
CA GLY A 207 9.50 16.31 -8.17
C GLY A 207 8.23 16.58 -7.34
N LYS A 208 7.05 16.17 -7.82
CA LYS A 208 5.79 16.24 -7.08
C LYS A 208 5.61 15.04 -6.15
N THR A 209 4.82 15.23 -5.10
CA THR A 209 4.39 14.16 -4.21
C THR A 209 3.40 13.24 -4.92
N VAL A 210 3.64 11.93 -4.92
CA VAL A 210 2.73 10.96 -5.52
C VAL A 210 1.84 10.37 -4.44
N VAL A 211 0.53 10.42 -4.65
CA VAL A 211 -0.49 9.89 -3.74
C VAL A 211 -1.25 8.79 -4.44
N ILE A 212 -1.27 7.61 -3.83
CA ILE A 212 -2.02 6.45 -4.29
C ILE A 212 -2.85 5.88 -3.15
N THR A 213 -3.89 5.14 -3.48
CA THR A 213 -4.51 4.23 -2.52
C THR A 213 -3.73 2.91 -2.46
N LEU A 214 -4.11 1.99 -1.57
CA LEU A 214 -3.58 0.63 -1.57
C LEU A 214 -4.01 -0.12 -2.85
N LEU A 215 -3.19 -0.03 -3.90
CA LEU A 215 -3.43 -0.61 -5.21
C LEU A 215 -3.62 -2.12 -5.12
N GLY A 216 -4.76 -2.62 -5.61
CA GLY A 216 -5.06 -4.06 -5.63
C GLY A 216 -5.83 -4.54 -4.41
N SER A 217 -6.22 -3.62 -3.52
CA SER A 217 -7.22 -3.86 -2.47
C SER A 217 -8.64 -3.50 -2.92
N GLY A 218 -9.64 -3.82 -2.09
CA GLY A 218 -11.04 -3.48 -2.35
C GLY A 218 -11.71 -4.42 -3.34
N ILE A 219 -12.30 -3.86 -4.40
CA ILE A 219 -13.10 -4.65 -5.38
C ILE A 219 -12.25 -5.43 -6.40
N THR A 220 -10.93 -5.24 -6.38
CA THR A 220 -9.98 -5.95 -7.24
C THR A 220 -9.71 -7.35 -6.70
N ARG A 221 -9.91 -8.37 -7.53
CA ARG A 221 -9.66 -9.77 -7.16
C ARG A 221 -8.23 -10.16 -7.49
N LEU A 222 -7.30 -9.82 -6.61
CA LEU A 222 -5.92 -10.30 -6.70
C LEU A 222 -5.85 -11.77 -6.27
N ASP A 223 -5.59 -12.67 -7.22
CA ASP A 223 -5.63 -14.13 -7.09
C ASP A 223 -6.87 -14.58 -6.27
N ASN A 224 -8.07 -14.19 -6.71
CA ASN A 224 -9.32 -14.51 -6.03
C ASN A 224 -9.37 -14.07 -4.55
N ASN A 225 -8.79 -12.91 -4.23
CA ASN A 225 -8.71 -12.34 -2.87
C ASN A 225 -7.87 -13.17 -1.89
N THR A 226 -6.89 -13.92 -2.39
CA THR A 226 -6.00 -14.75 -1.54
C THR A 226 -5.03 -13.89 -0.71
N TYR A 227 -4.73 -12.67 -1.16
CA TYR A 227 -3.75 -11.78 -0.52
C TYR A 227 -4.41 -10.77 0.42
N THR A 228 -3.90 -10.68 1.64
CA THR A 228 -4.30 -9.69 2.64
C THR A 228 -3.76 -8.30 2.31
N SER A 229 -4.39 -7.25 2.85
CA SER A 229 -3.90 -5.86 2.71
C SER A 229 -2.45 -5.67 3.19
N ASN A 230 -2.01 -6.43 4.20
CA ASN A 230 -0.61 -6.44 4.62
C ASN A 230 0.30 -6.98 3.51
N GLN A 231 -0.03 -8.13 2.92
CA GLN A 231 0.79 -8.73 1.85
C GLN A 231 0.81 -7.85 0.60
N ILE A 232 -0.33 -7.24 0.24
CA ILE A 232 -0.42 -6.27 -0.86
C ILE A 232 0.54 -5.11 -0.61
N LEU A 233 0.50 -4.51 0.59
CA LEU A 233 1.40 -3.43 0.98
C LEU A 233 2.87 -3.87 0.98
N GLU A 234 3.18 -5.08 1.46
CA GLU A 234 4.53 -5.66 1.43
C GLU A 234 5.05 -5.75 -0.01
N ILE A 235 4.23 -6.20 -0.97
CA ILE A 235 4.60 -6.30 -2.39
C ILE A 235 4.80 -4.91 -3.02
N ILE A 236 3.93 -3.94 -2.73
CA ILE A 236 4.08 -2.54 -3.19
C ILE A 236 5.42 -1.97 -2.73
N LEU A 237 5.75 -2.11 -1.44
CA LEU A 237 6.99 -1.60 -0.87
C LEU A 237 8.22 -2.33 -1.40
N TRP A 238 8.14 -3.65 -1.55
CA TRP A 238 9.22 -4.47 -2.11
C TRP A 238 9.50 -4.11 -3.58
N THR A 239 8.47 -3.98 -4.42
CA THR A 239 8.64 -3.57 -5.82
C THR A 239 9.12 -2.13 -5.96
N PHE A 240 8.66 -1.23 -5.08
CA PHE A 240 9.16 0.14 -4.99
C PHE A 240 10.67 0.15 -4.71
N TYR A 241 11.10 -0.60 -3.71
CA TYR A 241 12.51 -0.78 -3.37
C TYR A 241 13.31 -1.40 -4.53
N LEU A 242 12.77 -2.45 -5.17
CA LEU A 242 13.40 -3.14 -6.29
C LEU A 242 13.66 -2.21 -7.48
N ARG A 243 12.72 -1.31 -7.80
CA ARG A 243 12.87 -0.34 -8.90
C ARG A 243 13.78 0.84 -8.57
N ARG A 244 14.22 0.98 -7.30
CA ARG A 244 15.13 2.04 -6.84
C ARG A 244 14.65 3.45 -7.20
N ILE A 245 13.33 3.67 -7.19
CA ILE A 245 12.76 4.99 -7.44
C ILE A 245 13.25 5.96 -6.36
N LYS A 246 13.57 7.17 -6.78
CA LYS A 246 14.02 8.23 -5.87
C LYS A 246 13.03 9.38 -5.89
N PHE A 247 12.26 9.52 -4.81
CA PHE A 247 11.48 10.73 -4.55
C PHE A 247 12.35 11.74 -3.81
N LYS A 248 12.97 12.67 -4.55
CA LYS A 248 13.82 13.70 -3.95
C LYS A 248 12.96 14.74 -3.23
N LYS A 249 13.34 15.07 -1.99
CA LYS A 249 12.64 16.10 -1.20
C LYS A 249 12.47 17.40 -1.99
N PRO A 250 11.29 18.07 -1.92
CA PRO A 250 10.18 17.79 -1.01
C PRO A 250 9.24 16.66 -1.43
N ALA A 251 9.46 16.00 -2.59
CA ALA A 251 8.63 14.91 -3.07
C ALA A 251 8.65 13.71 -2.11
N GLN A 252 7.51 13.02 -2.05
CA GLN A 252 7.37 11.76 -1.32
C GLN A 252 6.31 10.87 -1.99
N LEU A 253 6.27 9.60 -1.59
CA LEU A 253 5.16 8.70 -1.89
C LEU A 253 4.21 8.65 -0.69
N ILE A 254 2.93 8.87 -0.91
CA ILE A 254 1.88 8.70 0.10
C ILE A 254 0.97 7.56 -0.33
N ILE A 255 0.82 6.55 0.52
CA ILE A 255 -0.10 5.44 0.34
C ILE A 255 -1.25 5.60 1.34
N LEU A 256 -2.44 5.85 0.82
CA LEU A 256 -3.66 6.05 1.60
C LEU A 256 -4.48 4.76 1.66
N MET A 257 -5.10 4.52 2.80
CA MET A 257 -6.05 3.44 3.03
C MET A 257 -7.30 4.00 3.71
N ASP A 258 -8.44 3.34 3.53
CA ASP A 258 -9.60 3.62 4.36
C ASP A 258 -9.34 3.18 5.82
N ASP A 259 -10.10 3.74 6.77
CA ASP A 259 -9.90 3.49 8.20
C ASP A 259 -9.98 2.00 8.57
N ASN A 260 -10.83 1.22 7.90
CA ASN A 260 -10.99 -0.19 8.23
C ASN A 260 -9.79 -1.00 7.75
N THR A 261 -9.35 -0.77 6.50
CA THR A 261 -8.13 -1.38 5.97
C THR A 261 -6.92 -0.98 6.80
N ASN A 262 -6.78 0.30 7.15
CA ASN A 262 -5.67 0.84 7.92
C ASN A 262 -5.52 0.19 9.30
N LYS A 263 -6.63 -0.02 10.02
CA LYS A 263 -6.64 -0.71 11.33
C LYS A 263 -6.13 -2.15 11.25
N GLY A 264 -6.27 -2.79 10.10
CA GLY A 264 -5.79 -4.16 9.86
C GLY A 264 -4.29 -4.25 9.52
N ILE A 265 -3.61 -3.12 9.27
CA ILE A 265 -2.20 -3.12 8.91
C ILE A 265 -1.32 -3.27 10.15
N ASN A 266 -0.41 -4.24 10.11
CA ASN A 266 0.62 -4.41 11.11
C ASN A 266 1.84 -3.55 10.75
N TYR A 267 1.80 -2.27 11.12
CA TYR A 267 2.87 -1.32 10.83
C TYR A 267 4.23 -1.70 11.41
N TYR A 268 4.25 -2.40 12.54
CA TYR A 268 5.48 -2.89 13.13
C TYR A 268 6.17 -3.92 12.22
N LYS A 269 5.40 -4.91 11.74
CA LYS A 269 5.88 -5.92 10.78
C LYS A 269 6.32 -5.28 9.47
N ILE A 270 5.52 -4.36 8.91
CA ILE A 270 5.84 -3.66 7.66
C ILE A 270 7.18 -2.90 7.78
N ARG A 271 7.38 -2.16 8.88
CA ARG A 271 8.64 -1.46 9.16
C ARG A 271 9.82 -2.43 9.26
N GLY A 272 9.64 -3.53 9.99
CA GLY A 272 10.67 -4.56 10.15
C GLY A 272 11.09 -5.18 8.82
N MET A 273 10.11 -5.56 7.99
CA MET A 273 10.34 -6.11 6.66
C MET A 273 11.07 -5.10 5.77
N PHE A 274 10.59 -3.86 5.68
CA PHE A 274 11.16 -2.84 4.80
C PHE A 274 12.60 -2.48 5.19
N ASN A 275 12.88 -2.34 6.49
CA ASN A 275 14.25 -2.12 6.98
C ASN A 275 15.15 -3.33 6.69
N GLY A 276 14.59 -4.55 6.67
CA GLY A 276 15.30 -5.76 6.30
C GLY A 276 15.73 -5.79 4.83
N LEU A 277 15.01 -5.12 3.93
CA LEU A 277 15.41 -5.00 2.51
C LEU A 277 16.68 -4.16 2.31
N GLN A 278 16.97 -3.25 3.25
CA GLN A 278 18.07 -2.27 3.17
C GLN A 278 19.39 -2.78 3.78
N LYS A 279 19.38 -3.96 4.39
CA LYS A 279 20.56 -4.60 4.98
C LYS A 279 21.26 -5.49 3.96
#